data_AF-A0A125RBD2-F1
#
_entry.id   AF-A0A125RBD2-F1
#
_cell.length_a   1.000
_cell.length_b   1.000
_cell.length_c   1.000
_cell.angle_alpha   90.00
_cell.angle_beta   90.00
_cell.angle_gamma   90.00
#
_symmetry.space_group_name_H-M   'P 1'
#
loop_
_entity.id
_entity.type
_entity.pdbx_description
1 polymer ?
#
loop_
_entity_poly.entity_id
_entity_poly.type
_entity_poly.pdbx_seq_one_letter_code
_entity_poly.pdbx_strand_id
1 'polypeptide(L)'
;MAEISDAIAMIKKAEADAEQLIIDSEGQSKDLIAESRLKAEEIISEAKIAAEEEAQKTVFDAEDKAKKEAQTIAEKSKTEVQTLKDKAMVNVDDAASIIVKNIL
;
A
#
# COMPACT_ATOMS: atom_id res chain seq x y z
N MET A 1 47.79 47.23 38.14
CA MET A 1 47.26 46.11 38.95
C MET A 1 45.75 45.98 38.84
N ALA A 2 44.97 47.08 38.90
CA ALA A 2 43.51 47.04 38.68
C ALA A 2 43.09 46.52 37.28
N GLU A 3 43.71 47.02 36.20
CA GLU A 3 43.37 46.62 34.82
C GLU A 3 43.61 45.13 34.52
N ILE A 4 44.64 44.52 35.13
CA ILE A 4 44.94 43.09 34.97
C ILE A 4 43.89 42.25 35.72
N SER A 5 43.43 42.71 36.88
CA SER A 5 42.38 42.05 37.65
C SER A 5 41.05 42.05 36.89
N ASP A 6 40.70 43.17 36.24
CA ASP A 6 39.48 43.28 35.45
C ASP A 6 39.54 42.41 34.19
N ALA A 7 40.70 42.37 33.51
CA ALA A 7 40.92 41.49 32.37
C ALA A 7 40.75 40.01 32.74
N ILE A 8 41.30 39.59 33.90
CA ILE A 8 41.14 38.21 34.39
C ILE A 8 39.68 37.89 34.72
N ALA A 9 38.93 38.84 35.32
CA ALA A 9 37.51 38.65 35.60
C ALA A 9 36.68 38.51 34.32
N MET A 10 37.01 39.29 33.28
CA MET A 10 36.38 39.17 31.96
C MET A 10 36.70 37.83 31.30
N ILE A 11 37.93 37.34 31.39
CA ILE A 11 38.32 36.03 30.85
C ILE A 11 37.52 34.92 31.53
N LYS A 12 37.46 34.90 32.88
CA LYS A 12 36.69 33.90 33.62
C LYS A 12 35.19 33.92 33.28
N LYS A 13 34.63 35.11 33.08
CA LYS A 13 33.24 35.23 32.64
C LYS A 13 33.06 34.66 31.23
N ALA A 14 33.95 34.97 30.31
CA ALA A 14 33.91 34.43 28.95
C ALA A 14 34.08 32.90 28.93
N GLU A 15 34.93 32.34 29.80
CA GLU A 15 35.06 30.89 29.98
C GLU A 15 33.75 30.26 30.46
N ALA A 16 33.12 30.82 31.50
CA ALA A 16 31.83 30.35 31.99
C ALA A 16 30.70 30.47 30.94
N ASP A 17 30.64 31.59 30.22
CA ASP A 17 29.66 31.80 29.15
C ASP A 17 29.87 30.79 28.00
N ALA A 18 31.12 30.46 27.68
CA ALA A 18 31.46 29.45 26.66
C ALA A 18 31.12 28.03 27.13
N GLU A 19 31.39 27.68 28.40
CA GLU A 19 30.98 26.39 28.97
C GLU A 19 29.46 26.22 28.94
N GLN A 20 28.71 27.27 29.32
CA GLN A 20 27.26 27.25 29.26
C GLN A 20 26.75 27.08 27.83
N LEU A 21 27.36 27.78 26.87
CA LEU A 21 27.01 27.63 25.45
C LEU A 21 27.22 26.20 24.94
N ILE A 22 28.30 25.53 25.39
CA ILE A 22 28.54 24.12 25.04
C ILE A 22 27.43 23.23 25.60
N ILE A 23 27.10 23.38 26.88
CA ILE A 23 26.05 22.60 27.54
C ILE A 23 24.70 22.79 26.84
N ASP A 24 24.33 24.04 26.56
CA ASP A 24 23.08 24.38 25.89
C ASP A 24 23.04 23.80 24.47
N SER A 25 24.15 23.90 23.73
CA SER A 25 24.27 23.35 22.37
C SER A 25 24.17 21.82 22.36
N GLU A 26 24.78 21.14 23.32
CA GLU A 26 24.68 19.70 23.48
C GLU A 26 23.25 19.27 23.84
N GLY A 27 22.57 20.02 24.71
CA GLY A 27 21.16 19.82 25.05
C GLY A 27 20.26 19.94 23.83
N GLN A 28 20.36 21.06 23.10
CA GLN A 28 19.58 21.32 21.89
C GLN A 28 19.83 20.26 20.81
N SER A 29 21.08 19.81 20.65
CA SER A 29 21.42 18.75 19.70
C SER A 29 20.74 17.42 20.04
N LYS A 30 20.72 17.05 21.33
CA LYS A 30 20.03 15.84 21.80
C LYS A 30 18.52 15.92 21.58
N ASP A 31 17.92 17.08 21.88
CA ASP A 31 16.50 17.31 21.68
C ASP A 31 16.12 17.23 20.20
N LEU A 32 16.92 17.85 19.32
CA LEU A 32 16.72 17.80 17.87
C LEU A 32 16.81 16.36 17.33
N ILE A 33 17.78 15.58 17.81
CA ILE A 33 17.91 14.16 17.43
C ILE A 33 16.69 13.37 17.89
N ALA A 34 16.21 13.60 19.12
CA ALA A 34 15.03 12.91 19.64
C ALA A 34 13.77 13.26 18.83
N GLU A 35 13.54 14.55 18.56
CA GLU A 35 12.42 15.02 17.74
C GLU A 35 12.47 14.45 16.32
N SER A 36 13.67 14.42 15.72
CA SER A 36 13.87 13.86 14.38
C SER A 36 13.56 12.36 14.32
N ARG A 37 13.92 11.60 15.38
CA ARG A 37 13.58 10.19 15.49
C ARG A 37 12.07 9.96 15.61
N LEU A 38 11.40 10.75 16.46
CA LEU A 38 9.94 10.67 16.61
C LEU A 38 9.23 10.95 15.28
N LYS A 39 9.63 12.02 14.57
CA LYS A 39 9.07 12.33 13.24
C LYS A 39 9.33 11.23 12.23
N ALA A 40 10.52 10.63 12.25
CA ALA A 40 10.83 9.51 11.35
C ALA A 40 9.96 8.28 11.66
N GLU A 41 9.75 7.96 12.94
CA GLU A 41 8.86 6.87 13.35
C GLU A 41 7.41 7.12 12.95
N GLU A 42 6.92 8.35 13.12
CA GLU A 42 5.58 8.76 12.69
C GLU A 42 5.39 8.58 11.17
N ILE A 43 6.32 9.12 10.37
CA ILE A 43 6.30 8.96 8.90
C ILE A 43 6.31 7.48 8.49
N ILE A 44 7.14 6.66 9.15
CA ILE A 44 7.19 5.21 8.87
C ILE A 44 5.86 4.53 9.23
N SER A 45 5.26 4.92 10.36
CA SER A 45 3.97 4.37 10.79
C SER A 45 2.85 4.75 9.83
N GLU A 46 2.75 6.01 9.44
CA GLU A 46 1.77 6.49 8.46
C GLU A 46 1.95 5.79 7.11
N ALA A 47 3.19 5.67 6.62
CA ALA A 47 3.48 4.97 5.38
C ALA A 47 3.06 3.49 5.42
N LYS A 48 3.21 2.81 6.56
CA LYS A 48 2.75 1.43 6.74
C LYS A 48 1.23 1.33 6.70
N ILE A 49 0.52 2.23 7.38
CA ILE A 49 -0.95 2.25 7.38
C ILE A 49 -1.46 2.49 5.95
N ALA A 50 -0.92 3.49 5.26
CA ALA A 50 -1.30 3.79 3.88
C ALA A 50 -1.03 2.60 2.93
N ALA A 51 0.11 1.93 3.08
CA ALA A 51 0.43 0.74 2.29
C ALA A 51 -0.52 -0.43 2.57
N GLU A 52 -0.92 -0.64 3.83
CA GLU A 52 -1.88 -1.67 4.19
C GLU A 52 -3.27 -1.38 3.64
N GLU A 53 -3.74 -0.13 3.72
CA GLU A 53 -5.01 0.31 3.11
C GLU A 53 -5.00 0.14 1.59
N GLU A 54 -3.91 0.52 0.92
CA GLU A 54 -3.77 0.37 -0.52
C GLU A 54 -3.72 -1.11 -0.95
N ALA A 55 -3.05 -1.96 -0.18
CA ALA A 55 -3.03 -3.40 -0.40
C ALA A 55 -4.43 -4.01 -0.26
N GLN A 56 -5.16 -3.67 0.80
CA GLN A 56 -6.54 -4.12 1.01
C GLN A 56 -7.45 -3.68 -0.14
N LYS A 57 -7.35 -2.41 -0.56
CA LYS A 57 -8.10 -1.89 -1.70
C LYS A 57 -7.78 -2.64 -2.99
N THR A 58 -6.51 -2.92 -3.24
CA THR A 58 -6.07 -3.66 -4.43
C THR A 58 -6.67 -5.06 -4.47
N VAL A 59 -6.67 -5.77 -3.33
CA VAL A 59 -7.28 -7.10 -3.22
C VAL A 59 -8.79 -7.02 -3.46
N PHE A 60 -9.48 -6.08 -2.82
CA PHE A 60 -10.92 -5.89 -3.00
C PHE A 60 -11.30 -5.58 -4.46
N ASP A 61 -10.57 -4.67 -5.12
CA ASP A 61 -10.79 -4.31 -6.52
C ASP A 61 -10.53 -5.51 -7.45
N ALA A 62 -9.52 -6.34 -7.14
CA ALA A 62 -9.25 -7.56 -7.88
C ALA A 62 -10.37 -8.61 -7.71
N GLU A 63 -10.87 -8.79 -6.48
CA GLU A 63 -12.00 -9.70 -6.20
C GLU A 63 -13.29 -9.26 -6.91
N ASP A 64 -13.60 -7.95 -6.89
CA ASP A 64 -14.78 -7.42 -7.58
C ASP A 64 -14.68 -7.60 -9.10
N LYS A 65 -13.51 -7.35 -9.69
CA LYS A 65 -13.25 -7.61 -11.11
C LYS A 65 -13.39 -9.09 -11.43
N ALA A 66 -12.77 -9.98 -10.65
CA ALA A 66 -12.86 -11.42 -10.85
C ALA A 66 -14.32 -11.91 -10.78
N LYS A 67 -15.12 -11.37 -9.86
CA LYS A 67 -16.55 -11.69 -9.74
C LYS A 67 -17.34 -11.25 -10.97
N LYS A 68 -17.10 -10.04 -11.48
CA LYS A 68 -17.74 -9.51 -12.70
C LYS A 68 -17.36 -10.32 -13.93
N GLU A 69 -16.09 -10.69 -14.06
CA GLU A 69 -15.61 -11.55 -15.13
C GLU A 69 -16.26 -12.94 -15.06
N ALA A 70 -16.32 -13.55 -13.87
CA ALA A 70 -16.97 -14.84 -13.68
C ALA A 70 -18.46 -14.82 -14.07
N GLN A 71 -19.18 -13.75 -13.71
CA GLN A 71 -20.58 -13.56 -14.13
C GLN A 71 -20.69 -13.45 -15.65
N THR A 72 -19.83 -12.65 -16.27
CA THR A 72 -19.80 -12.47 -17.73
C THR A 72 -19.52 -13.80 -18.46
N ILE A 73 -18.57 -14.59 -17.96
CA ILE A 73 -18.26 -15.92 -18.50
C ILE A 73 -19.48 -16.83 -18.36
N ALA A 74 -20.12 -16.87 -17.18
CA ALA A 74 -21.30 -17.71 -16.95
C ALA A 74 -22.46 -17.37 -17.90
N GLU A 75 -22.74 -16.08 -18.11
CA GLU A 75 -23.76 -15.62 -19.06
C GLU A 75 -23.42 -16.01 -20.50
N LYS A 76 -22.16 -15.83 -20.90
CA LYS A 76 -21.67 -16.22 -22.23
C LYS A 76 -21.78 -17.73 -22.44
N SER A 77 -21.32 -18.53 -21.48
CA SER A 77 -21.41 -19.99 -21.54
C SER A 77 -22.86 -20.47 -21.62
N LYS A 78 -23.78 -19.85 -20.87
CA LYS A 78 -25.22 -20.16 -20.96
C LYS A 78 -25.76 -19.90 -22.37
N THR A 79 -25.37 -18.79 -22.98
CA THR A 79 -25.77 -18.43 -24.34
C THR A 79 -25.19 -19.40 -25.37
N GLU A 80 -23.92 -19.77 -25.24
CA GLU A 80 -23.25 -20.72 -26.12
C GLU A 80 -23.87 -22.12 -26.01
N VAL A 81 -24.16 -22.61 -24.81
CA VAL A 81 -24.83 -23.90 -24.58
C VAL A 81 -26.23 -23.91 -25.18
N GLN A 82 -27.00 -22.83 -25.01
CA GLN A 82 -28.33 -22.72 -25.60
C GLN A 82 -28.24 -22.74 -27.13
N THR A 83 -27.33 -21.96 -27.71
CA THR A 83 -27.11 -21.92 -29.17
C THR A 83 -26.70 -23.29 -29.71
N LEU A 84 -25.82 -24.00 -29.00
CA LEU A 84 -25.40 -25.35 -29.36
C LEU A 84 -26.57 -26.34 -29.31
N LYS A 85 -27.38 -26.28 -28.24
CA LYS A 85 -28.58 -27.11 -28.08
C LYS A 85 -29.56 -26.87 -29.24
N ASP A 86 -29.84 -25.61 -29.56
CA ASP A 86 -30.78 -25.25 -30.62
C ASP A 86 -30.29 -25.78 -31.99
N LYS A 87 -29.00 -25.62 -32.30
CA LYS A 87 -28.38 -26.20 -33.51
C LYS A 87 -28.45 -27.73 -33.54
N ALA A 88 -28.23 -28.38 -32.40
CA ALA A 88 -28.30 -29.83 -32.31
C ALA A 88 -29.73 -30.34 -32.53
N MET A 89 -30.73 -29.70 -31.92
CA MET A 89 -32.13 -30.11 -32.00
C MET A 89 -32.69 -30.08 -33.42
N VAL A 90 -32.22 -29.16 -34.28
CA VAL A 90 -32.62 -29.11 -35.70
C VAL A 90 -32.29 -30.40 -36.46
N ASN A 91 -31.24 -31.13 -36.07
CA ASN A 91 -30.76 -32.31 -36.80
C ASN A 91 -31.17 -33.65 -36.16
N VAL A 92 -31.91 -33.62 -35.04
CA VAL A 92 -32.26 -34.83 -34.28
C VAL A 92 -33.18 -35.75 -35.10
N ASP A 93 -34.21 -35.19 -35.74
CA ASP A 93 -35.19 -35.97 -36.48
C ASP A 93 -34.58 -36.64 -37.73
N ASP A 94 -33.72 -35.92 -38.44
CA ASP A 94 -32.99 -36.44 -39.60
C ASP A 94 -32.02 -37.57 -39.18
N ALA A 95 -31.28 -37.36 -38.09
CA ALA A 95 -30.41 -38.39 -37.54
C ALA A 95 -31.20 -39.64 -37.10
N ALA A 96 -32.35 -39.47 -36.45
CA ALA A 96 -33.23 -40.57 -36.07
C ALA A 96 -33.73 -41.33 -37.31
N SER A 97 -34.12 -40.62 -38.37
CA SER A 97 -34.56 -41.22 -39.64
C SER A 97 -33.46 -42.07 -40.31
N ILE A 98 -32.22 -41.58 -40.31
CA ILE A 98 -31.06 -42.32 -40.84
C ILE A 98 -30.79 -43.59 -40.03
N ILE A 99 -30.91 -43.52 -38.70
CA ILE A 99 -30.71 -44.69 -37.82
C ILE A 99 -31.77 -45.75 -38.11
N VAL A 100 -33.05 -45.38 -38.17
CA VAL A 100 -34.16 -46.31 -38.44
C VAL A 100 -33.99 -47.00 -39.80
N LYS A 101 -33.61 -46.25 -40.84
CA LYS A 101 -33.35 -46.79 -42.19
C LYS A 101 -32.19 -47.79 -42.28
N ASN A 102 -31.23 -47.75 -41.36
CA ASN A 102 -30.08 -48.66 -41.37
C ASN A 102 -30.31 -49.91 -40.50
N ILE A 103 -31.31 -49.90 -39.61
CA ILE A 103 -31.62 -51.02 -38.70
C ILE A 103 -32.74 -51.91 -39.27
N LEU A 104 -33.72 -51.33 -39.97
CA LEU A 104 -34.80 -52.03 -40.67
C LEU A 104 -34.42 -52.36 -42.11
#